data_AF-A0AAW8T880-F1
#
_entry.id   AF-A0AAW8T880-F1
#
_cell.length_a   1.000
_cell.length_b   1.000
_cell.length_c   1.000
_cell.angle_alpha   90.00
_cell.angle_beta   90.00
_cell.angle_gamma   90.00
#
_symmetry.space_group_name_H-M   'P 1'
#
loop_
_entity.id
_entity.type
_entity.pdbx_description
1 polymer ?
#
loop_
_entity_poly.entity_id
_entity_poly.type
_entity_poly.pdbx_seq_one_letter_code
_entity_poly.pdbx_strand_id
1 'polypeptide(L)' 'MYTKPLTAVVLGLVFLLFGIILFLKEYKASITQKRTSKIVLIINVISLLLSIGLTGIGIAMFLQIYNQLN' A
#
# COMPACT_ATOMS: atom_id res chain seq x y z
N MET A 1 -2.07 11.86 21.18
CA MET A 1 -2.99 10.81 20.70
C MET A 1 -3.15 10.77 19.17
N TYR A 2 -3.06 11.90 18.46
CA TYR A 2 -3.17 11.98 17.00
C TYR A 2 -1.96 11.54 16.17
N THR A 3 -0.78 11.46 16.78
CA THR A 3 0.46 11.14 16.06
C THR A 3 0.48 9.72 15.53
N LYS A 4 -0.10 8.75 16.27
CA LYS A 4 -0.16 7.32 15.90
C LYS A 4 -1.02 7.02 14.65
N PRO A 5 -2.27 7.52 14.53
CA PRO A 5 -3.06 7.30 13.32
C PRO A 5 -2.49 8.06 12.11
N LEU A 6 -1.94 9.25 12.32
CA LEU A 6 -1.33 10.04 11.26
C LEU A 6 -0.07 9.35 10.70
N THR A 7 0.81 8.83 11.56
CA THR A 7 1.98 8.08 11.09
C THR A 7 1.60 6.79 10.38
N ALA A 8 0.54 6.10 10.82
CA ALA A 8 0.03 4.92 10.13
C ALA A 8 -0.48 5.24 8.71
N VAL A 9 -1.18 6.36 8.52
CA VAL A 9 -1.64 6.83 7.21
C VAL A 9 -0.46 7.20 6.30
N VAL A 10 0.51 7.95 6.82
CA VAL A 10 1.71 8.35 6.05
C VAL A 10 2.53 7.13 5.65
N LEU A 11 2.79 6.19 6.57
CA LEU A 11 3.48 4.94 6.25
C LEU A 11 2.71 4.11 5.23
N GLY A 12 1.38 3.99 5.38
CA GLY A 12 0.52 3.29 4.41
C GLY A 12 0.64 3.88 3.01
N LEU A 13 0.62 5.21 2.88
CA LEU A 13 0.82 5.91 1.60
C LEU A 13 2.20 5.67 0.99
N VAL A 14 3.26 5.70 1.80
CA VAL A 14 4.63 5.43 1.33
C VAL A 14 4.75 4.00 0.80
N PHE A 15 4.25 3.01 1.54
CA PHE A 15 4.23 1.61 1.09
C PHE A 15 3.39 1.42 -0.17
N LEU A 16 2.29 2.15 -0.30
CA LEU A 16 1.39 2.07 -1.45
C LEU A 16 2.06 2.61 -2.72
N LEU A 17 2.72 3.77 -2.62
CA LEU A 17 3.53 4.33 -3.72
C LEU A 17 4.66 3.38 -4.12
N PHE A 18 5.39 2.83 -3.15
CA PHE A 18 6.48 1.91 -3.43
C PHE A 18 6.00 0.60 -4.06
N GLY A 19 4.88 0.06 -3.56
CA GLY A 19 4.21 -1.12 -4.11
C GLY A 19 3.76 -0.93 -5.56
N ILE A 20 3.15 0.23 -5.87
CA ILE A 20 2.76 0.58 -7.25
C ILE A 20 3.98 0.64 -8.17
N ILE A 21 5.07 1.25 -7.74
CA ILE A 21 6.31 1.34 -8.54
C ILE A 21 6.89 -0.04 -8.81
N LEU A 22 6.98 -0.91 -7.79
CA LEU A 22 7.46 -2.28 -7.94
C LEU A 22 6.56 -3.10 -8.86
N PHE A 23 5.24 -3.01 -8.67
CA PHE A 23 4.27 -3.68 -9.51
C PHE A 23 4.37 -3.24 -10.97
N LEU A 24 4.44 -1.93 -11.25
CA LEU A 24 4.61 -1.42 -12.61
C LEU A 24 5.92 -1.88 -13.26
N LYS A 25 7.01 -1.88 -12.48
CA LYS A 25 8.33 -2.34 -12.95
C LYS A 25 8.30 -3.81 -13.34
N GLU A 26 7.69 -4.66 -12.53
CA GLU A 26 7.57 -6.09 -12.82
C GLU A 26 6.54 -6.43 -13.88
N TYR A 27 5.42 -5.71 -13.90
CA TYR A 27 4.41 -5.83 -14.94
C TYR A 27 5.02 -5.51 -16.32
N LYS A 28 5.79 -4.42 -16.41
CA LYS A 28 6.53 -4.07 -17.63
C LYS A 28 7.57 -5.13 -18.00
N ALA A 29 8.30 -5.66 -17.02
CA ALA A 29 9.28 -6.74 -17.24
C ALA A 29 8.62 -8.05 -17.72
N SER A 30 7.41 -8.35 -17.24
CA SER A 30 6.62 -9.50 -17.67
C SER A 30 6.13 -9.34 -19.11
N ILE A 31 5.76 -8.13 -19.54
CA ILE A 31 5.33 -7.84 -20.93
C ILE A 31 6.52 -7.92 -21.89
N THR A 32 7.71 -7.47 -21.47
CA THR A 32 8.92 -7.46 -22.31
C THR A 32 9.66 -8.82 -22.37
N GLN A 33 8.99 -9.91 -22.01
CA GLN A 33 9.51 -11.29 -22.18
C GLN A 33 10.83 -11.56 -21.44
N LYS A 34 11.16 -10.77 -20.40
CA LYS A 34 12.10 -11.22 -19.38
C LYS A 34 11.36 -12.23 -18.51
N ARG A 35 11.98 -13.38 -18.26
CA ARG A 35 11.45 -14.50 -17.46
C ARG A 35 11.30 -14.08 -15.99
N THR A 36 10.40 -13.14 -15.74
CA THR A 36 10.02 -12.68 -14.42
C THR A 36 9.21 -13.81 -13.80
N SER A 37 9.67 -14.33 -12.67
CA SER A 37 8.99 -15.45 -12.00
C SER A 37 7.55 -15.02 -11.69
N LYS A 38 6.55 -15.77 -12.16
CA LYS A 38 5.13 -15.50 -11.89
C LYS A 38 4.86 -15.33 -10.38
N ILE A 39 5.66 -16.01 -9.55
CA ILE A 39 5.62 -15.93 -8.08
C ILE A 39 5.89 -14.51 -7.58
N VAL A 40 6.87 -13.83 -8.18
CA VAL A 40 7.31 -12.49 -7.76
C VAL A 40 6.22 -11.44 -8.09
N LEU A 41 5.58 -11.55 -9.25
CA LEU A 41 4.44 -10.72 -9.62
C LEU A 41 3.25 -10.92 -8.65
N ILE A 42 2.96 -12.17 -8.28
CA ILE A 42 1.88 -12.50 -7.32
C ILE A 42 2.17 -11.88 -5.95
N ILE A 43 3.41 -12.00 -5.45
CA ILE A 43 3.82 -11.40 -4.18
C ILE A 43 3.62 -9.89 -4.20
N ASN A 44 3.99 -9.22 -5.29
CA ASN A 44 3.79 -7.78 -5.41
C ASN A 44 2.31 -7.38 -5.47
N VAL A 45 1.46 -8.14 -6.15
CA VAL A 45 0.00 -7.92 -6.13
C VAL A 45 -0.56 -8.04 -4.71
N ILE A 46 -0.16 -9.08 -3.98
CA ILE A 46 -0.58 -9.30 -2.59
C ILE A 46 -0.09 -8.15 -1.69
N SER A 47 1.15 -7.72 -1.86
CA SER A 47 1.73 -6.59 -1.13
C SER A 47 0.93 -5.29 -1.39
N LEU A 48 0.50 -5.07 -2.63
CA LEU A 48 -0.30 -3.92 -3.03
C LEU A 48 -1.69 -3.94 -2.36
N LEU A 49 -2.35 -5.09 -2.35
CA LEU A 49 -3.65 -5.29 -1.68
C LEU A 49 -3.55 -5.05 -0.16
N LEU A 50 -2.50 -5.58 0.47
CA LEU A 50 -2.23 -5.36 1.90
C LEU A 50 -1.98 -3.89 2.21
N SER A 51 -1.24 -3.18 1.36
CA SER A 51 -0.97 -1.75 1.54
C SER A 51 -2.23 -0.90 1.42
N ILE A 52 -3.13 -1.23 0.47
CA ILE A 52 -4.44 -0.57 0.35
C ILE A 52 -5.26 -0.78 1.64
N GLY A 53 -5.31 -2.01 2.14
CA GLY A 53 -6.02 -2.35 3.38
C GLY A 53 -5.51 -1.57 4.59
N LEU A 54 -4.19 -1.54 4.79
CA LEU A 54 -3.55 -0.80 5.89
C LEU A 54 -3.83 0.71 5.82
N THR A 55 -3.76 1.27 4.61
CA THR A 55 -4.05 2.70 4.40
C THR A 55 -5.51 3.02 4.70
N GLY A 56 -6.45 2.16 4.28
CA GLY A 56 -7.87 2.28 4.57
C GLY A 56 -8.19 2.22 6.08
N ILE A 57 -7.57 1.29 6.81
CA ILE A 57 -7.73 1.18 8.27
C ILE A 57 -7.18 2.43 8.96
N GLY A 58 -6.01 2.93 8.54
CA GLY A 58 -5.43 4.17 9.06
C GLY A 58 -6.36 5.37 8.88
N ILE A 59 -6.96 5.51 7.70
CA ILE A 59 -7.93 6.59 7.41
C ILE A 59 -9.19 6.45 8.28
N ALA A 60 -9.74 5.24 8.42
CA ALA A 60 -10.92 4.99 9.23
C ALA A 60 -10.70 5.34 10.71
N MET A 61 -9.54 4.95 11.26
CA MET A 61 -9.16 5.32 12.63
C MET A 61 -8.96 6.83 12.78
N PHE A 62 -8.37 7.49 11.79
CA PHE A 62 -8.22 8.94 11.81
C PHE A 62 -9.57 9.66 11.79
N LEU A 63 -10.52 9.19 10.97
CA LEU A 63 -11.90 9.70 10.92
C LEU A 63 -12.64 9.49 12.24
N GLN A 64 -12.50 8.32 12.88
CA GLN A 64 -13.08 8.08 14.20
C GLN A 64 -12.56 9.05 15.25
N ILE A 65 -11.25 9.30 15.28
CA ILE A 65 -10.65 10.22 16.25
C ILE A 65 -11.10 11.66 15.96
N TYR A 66 -11.14 12.06 14.69
CA TYR A 66 -11.64 13.37 14.29
C TYR A 66 -13.09 13.58 14.72
N ASN A 67 -13.94 12.57 14.53
CA ASN A 67 -15.35 12.61 14.91
C ASN A 67 -15.60 12.52 16.43
N GLN A 68 -14.59 12.13 17.23
CA GLN A 68 -14.67 12.19 18.70
C GLN A 68 -14.23 13.54 19.27
N LEU A 69 -13.47 14.33 18.52
CA LEU A 69 -13.02 15.65 18.98
C LEU A 69 -13.92 16.82 18.55
N ASN A 70 -14.88 16.55 17.67
CA ASN A 70 -15.89 17.49 17.22
C ASN A 70 -17.25 17.14 17.83
#